data_AF-W1Y6K9-F1
#
_entry.id   AF-W1Y6K9-F1
#
_cell.length_a   1.000
_cell.length_b   1.000
_cell.length_c   1.000
_cell.angle_alpha   90.00
_cell.angle_beta   90.00
_cell.angle_gamma   90.00
#
_symmetry.space_group_name_H-M   'P 1'
#
loop_
_entity.id
_entity.type
_entity.pdbx_description
1 polymer ?
#
loop_
_entity_poly.entity_id
_entity_poly.type
_entity_poly.pdbx_seq_one_letter_code
_entity_poly.pdbx_strand_id
1 'polypeptide(L)'
;LTATIEQRGPLTADELATLFGTTSRKVASTLAMAISKGRLIRVNQNGKFRYCMPGDNLPAEPKAALVTKNDGKAFPQIGRAS
;
A
#
# COMPACT_ATOMS: atom_id res chain seq x y z
N LEU A 1 1.38 -3.34 10.79
CA LEU A 1 1.14 -3.88 9.43
C LEU A 1 2.44 -4.35 8.80
N THR A 2 3.40 -3.47 8.50
CA THR A 2 4.69 -3.88 7.89
C THR A 2 5.54 -4.78 8.80
N ALA A 3 5.61 -4.47 10.10
CA ALA A 3 6.30 -5.32 11.09
C ALA A 3 5.69 -6.74 11.19
N THR A 4 4.39 -6.90 10.92
CA THR A 4 3.73 -8.22 10.92
C THR A 4 4.16 -9.06 9.71
N ILE A 5 4.36 -8.41 8.56
CA ILE A 5 4.87 -9.04 7.34
C ILE A 5 6.35 -9.41 7.51
N GLU A 6 7.11 -8.59 8.23
CA GLU A 6 8.50 -8.88 8.58
C GLU A 6 8.61 -10.10 9.51
N GLN A 7 7.78 -10.16 10.56
CA GLN A 7 7.81 -11.25 11.53
C GLN A 7 7.18 -12.55 11.03
N ARG A 8 6.11 -12.49 10.23
CA ARG A 8 5.37 -13.68 9.75
C ARG A 8 5.73 -14.08 8.32
N GLY A 9 6.47 -13.24 7.60
CA GLY A 9 6.77 -13.42 6.19
C GLY A 9 5.65 -12.96 5.25
N PRO A 10 5.64 -13.45 4.00
CA PRO A 10 4.76 -12.94 2.96
C PRO A 10 3.27 -13.17 3.27
N LEU A 11 2.51 -12.09 3.44
CA LEU A 11 1.07 -12.14 3.74
C LEU A 11 0.25 -11.45 2.64
N THR A 12 -1.01 -11.85 2.51
CA THR A 12 -2.00 -11.22 1.63
C THR A 12 -2.75 -10.08 2.33
N ALA A 13 -3.36 -9.18 1.54
CA ALA A 13 -4.17 -8.10 2.09
C ALA A 13 -5.38 -8.60 2.90
N ASP A 14 -5.91 -9.78 2.56
CA ASP A 14 -7.01 -10.42 3.25
C ASP A 14 -6.57 -10.98 4.61
N GLU A 15 -5.46 -11.72 4.67
CA GLU A 15 -4.88 -12.22 5.92
C GLU A 15 -4.56 -11.07 6.89
N LEU A 16 -4.02 -9.96 6.37
CA LEU A 16 -3.76 -8.76 7.15
C LEU A 16 -5.06 -8.06 7.58
N ALA A 17 -6.10 -8.07 6.76
CA ALA A 17 -7.40 -7.50 7.11
C ALA A 17 -8.01 -8.27 8.30
N THR A 18 -7.97 -9.61 8.26
CA THR A 18 -8.43 -10.46 9.36
C THR A 18 -7.59 -10.27 10.63
N LEU A 19 -6.26 -10.23 10.52
CA LEU A 19 -5.34 -10.05 11.66
C LEU A 19 -5.58 -8.72 12.39
N PHE A 20 -5.80 -7.64 11.64
CA PHE A 20 -5.99 -6.30 12.19
C PHE A 20 -7.46 -5.95 12.44
N GLY A 21 -8.39 -6.90 12.22
CA GLY A 21 -9.83 -6.65 12.35
C GLY A 21 -10.30 -5.48 11.49
N THR A 22 -9.71 -5.32 10.30
CA THR A 22 -9.97 -4.19 9.41
C THR A 22 -10.40 -4.66 8.03
N THR A 23 -10.68 -3.74 7.11
CA THR A 23 -11.08 -4.08 5.74
C THR A 23 -9.87 -4.22 4.83
N SER A 24 -9.97 -5.14 3.87
CA SER A 24 -8.96 -5.33 2.81
C SER A 24 -8.66 -4.05 2.05
N ARG A 25 -9.65 -3.16 1.87
CA ARG A 25 -9.47 -1.82 1.27
C ARG A 25 -8.48 -0.96 2.08
N LYS A 26 -8.63 -0.89 3.41
CA LYS A 26 -7.77 -0.07 4.27
C LYS A 26 -6.34 -0.63 4.34
N VAL A 27 -6.24 -1.96 4.35
CA VAL A 27 -4.96 -2.67 4.26
C VAL A 27 -4.28 -2.37 2.92
N ALA A 28 -5.00 -2.52 1.80
CA ALA A 28 -4.47 -2.29 0.47
C ALA A 28 -3.95 -0.85 0.29
N SER A 29 -4.68 0.16 0.77
CA SER A 29 -4.21 1.55 0.76
C SER A 29 -2.91 1.72 1.56
N THR A 30 -2.82 1.11 2.74
CA THR A 30 -1.62 1.18 3.58
C THR A 30 -0.43 0.47 2.96
N LEU A 31 -0.66 -0.71 2.37
CA LEU A 31 0.37 -1.47 1.66
C LEU A 31 0.85 -0.74 0.42
N ALA A 32 -0.06 -0.15 -0.35
CA ALA A 32 0.29 0.69 -1.50
C ALA A 32 1.16 1.89 -1.08
N MET A 33 0.84 2.54 0.04
CA MET A 33 1.68 3.61 0.58
C MET A 33 3.07 3.12 0.99
N ALA A 34 3.16 1.95 1.63
CA ALA A 34 4.44 1.39 2.04
C ALA A 34 5.29 0.93 0.85
N ILE A 35 4.67 0.40 -0.20
CA ILE A 35 5.33 0.10 -1.49
C ILE A 35 5.82 1.40 -2.15
N SER A 36 4.96 2.43 -2.20
CA SER A 36 5.33 3.74 -2.73
C SER A 36 6.48 4.40 -1.97
N LYS A 37 6.67 4.06 -0.70
CA LYS A 37 7.79 4.49 0.14
C LYS A 37 9.02 3.57 0.05
N GLY A 38 9.00 2.54 -0.81
CA GLY A 38 10.09 1.58 -0.95
C GLY A 38 10.27 0.64 0.25
N ARG A 39 9.29 0.53 1.15
CA ARG A 39 9.38 -0.27 2.39
C ARG A 39 8.78 -1.67 2.26
N LEU A 40 8.09 -1.95 1.16
CA LEU A 40 7.43 -3.23 0.90
C LEU A 40 7.54 -3.57 -0.59
N ILE A 41 7.64 -4.86 -0.89
CA ILE A 41 7.60 -5.40 -2.24
C ILE A 41 6.32 -6.22 -2.38
N ARG A 42 5.63 -6.08 -3.51
CA ARG A 42 4.54 -6.99 -3.89
C ARG A 42 5.10 -8.11 -4.76
N VAL A 43 4.97 -9.35 -4.30
CA VAL A 43 5.37 -10.56 -5.04
C VAL A 43 4.12 -11.32 -5.47
N ASN A 44 4.13 -11.86 -6.69
CA ASN A 44 3.09 -12.79 -7.13
C ASN A 44 3.58 -14.22 -6.85
N GLN A 45 2.96 -14.89 -5.88
CA GLN A 45 3.24 -16.29 -5.54
C GLN A 45 1.98 -17.11 -5.79
N ASN A 46 2.06 -18.13 -6.64
CA ASN A 46 0.92 -19.00 -6.99
C ASN A 46 -0.34 -18.23 -7.47
N GLY A 47 -0.16 -17.15 -8.24
CA GLY A 47 -1.28 -16.35 -8.74
C GLY A 47 -1.93 -15.44 -7.69
N LYS A 48 -1.35 -15.34 -6.49
CA LYS A 48 -1.79 -14.43 -5.43
C LYS A 48 -0.72 -13.40 -5.12
N PHE A 49 -1.15 -12.15 -4.96
CA PHE A 49 -0.26 -11.08 -4.52
C PHE A 49 -0.02 -11.19 -3.02
N ARG A 50 1.23 -11.47 -2.65
CA ARG A 50 1.74 -11.42 -1.28
C ARG A 50 2.67 -10.24 -1.13
N TYR A 51 2.70 -9.67 0.06
CA TYR A 51 3.54 -8.52 0.38
C TYR A 51 4.70 -9.00 1.25
N CYS A 52 5.93 -8.60 0.91
CA CYS A 52 7.15 -9.00 1.61
C CYS A 52 8.05 -7.78 1.87
N MET A 53 8.87 -7.83 2.92
CA MET A 53 9.88 -6.80 3.14
C MET A 53 10.95 -6.88 2.05
N PRO A 54 11.41 -5.74 1.50
CA PRO A 54 12.63 -5.70 0.72
C PRO A 54 13.77 -6.08 1.67
N GLY A 55 14.29 -7.30 1.58
CA GLY A 55 15.45 -7.69 2.39
C GLY A 55 16.64 -6.75 2.11
N ASP A 56 17.55 -6.63 3.07
CA ASP A 56 18.77 -5.79 3.06
C ASP A 56 19.73 -5.98 1.87
N ASN A 57 19.37 -6.75 0.84
CA ASN A 57 20.17 -7.06 -0.34
C ASN A 57 19.56 -6.52 -1.65
N LEU A 58 18.85 -5.39 -1.59
CA LEU A 58 18.52 -4.60 -2.78
C LEU A 58 19.06 -3.17 -2.59
N PRO A 59 19.73 -2.61 -3.61
CA PRO A 59 20.40 -1.32 -3.50
C PRO A 59 19.39 -0.25 -3.08
N ALA A 60 19.81 0.58 -2.13
CA ALA A 60 19.03 1.69 -1.60
C ALA A 60 18.40 2.49 -2.74
N GLU A 61 17.05 2.56 -2.71
CA GLU A 61 16.17 3.43 -3.48
C GLU A 61 16.56 3.71 -4.96
N PRO A 62 15.71 3.36 -5.94
CA PRO A 62 15.42 4.37 -6.94
C PRO A 62 14.62 5.45 -6.22
N LYS A 63 15.21 6.63 -6.10
CA LYS A 63 14.58 7.94 -5.92
C LYS A 63 13.48 8.11 -6.98
N ALA A 64 12.37 7.38 -6.84
CA ALA A 64 11.21 7.52 -7.68
C ALA A 64 10.51 8.78 -7.20
N ALA A 65 10.82 9.86 -7.90
CA ALA A 65 10.19 11.16 -7.76
C ALA A 65 8.72 10.98 -7.36
N LEU A 66 8.39 11.51 -6.18
CA LEU A 66 7.04 11.83 -5.78
C LEU A 66 6.47 12.81 -6.80
N VAL A 67 5.99 12.31 -7.94
CA VAL A 67 4.99 13.03 -8.73
C VAL A 67 3.68 12.80 -8.02
N THR A 68 3.48 13.63 -7.00
CA THR A 68 2.15 14.11 -6.63
C THR A 68 1.44 14.59 -7.91
N LYS A 69 0.51 13.78 -8.40
CA LYS A 69 -0.72 14.29 -9.02
C LYS A 69 -1.92 13.66 -8.34
N ASN A 70 -2.09 13.99 -7.06
CA ASN A 70 -3.44 14.32 -6.62
C ASN A 70 -3.49 15.85 -6.64
N ASP A 71 -3.79 16.38 -7.83
CA ASP A 71 -4.24 17.75 -7.98
C ASP A 71 -5.52 17.88 -7.14
N GLY A 72 -5.34 18.32 -5.90
CA GLY A 72 -6.41 18.89 -5.12
C GLY A 72 -6.92 20.13 -5.85
N LYS A 73 -7.98 19.97 -6.66
CA LYS A 73 -8.87 21.07 -7.04
C LYS A 73 -10.33 20.65 -7.01
N ALA A 74 -10.98 21.19 -5.98
CA ALA A 74 -12.32 21.76 -5.95
C ALA A 74 -13.52 20.82 -6.11
N PHE A 75 -14.23 20.64 -4.99
CA PHE A 75 -15.69 20.62 -5.00
C PHE A 75 -16.23 21.90 -5.67
N PRO A 76 -17.06 21.84 -6.72
CA PRO A 76 -17.99 22.90 -7.00
C PRO A 76 -19.26 22.66 -6.18
N GLN A 77 -19.43 23.48 -5.16
CA GLN A 77 -20.74 23.76 -4.56
C GLN A 77 -21.63 24.37 -5.65
N ILE A 78 -22.53 23.59 -6.23
CA ILE A 78 -23.57 24.13 -7.12
C ILE A 78 -24.85 24.24 -6.31
N GLY A 79 -25.07 25.45 -5.78
CA GLY A 79 -26.39 25.90 -5.38
C GLY A 79 -27.31 25.93 -6.59
N ARG A 80 -28.41 25.18 -6.53
CA ARG A 80 -29.46 25.23 -7.54
C ARG A 80 -30.51 26.21 -7.05
N ALA A 81 -30.42 27.45 -7.52
CA ALA A 81 -31.53 28.39 -7.47
C ALA A 81 -32.47 28.09 -8.65
N SER A 82 -33.76 27.94 -8.37
CA SER A 82 -34.87 28.10 -9.31
C SER A 82 -36.06 28.62 -8.51
#